data_AF-A0A4V1NX30-F1
#
_entry.id   AF-A0A4V1NX30-F1
#
_cell.length_a   1.000
_cell.length_b   1.000
_cell.length_c   1.000
_cell.angle_alpha   90.00
_cell.angle_beta   90.00
_cell.angle_gamma   90.00
#
_symmetry.space_group_name_H-M   'P 1'
#
loop_
_entity.id
_entity.type
_entity.pdbx_description
1 polymer ?
#
loop_
_entity_poly.entity_id
_entity_poly.type
_entity_poly.pdbx_seq_one_letter_code
_entity_poly.pdbx_strand_id
1 'polypeptide(L)'
;MIRTYKDDVDSFSDPVTQTRRQKIQLLKWLKEQRIKPCPIETLVSIGDPSTLLETNPGMHKIFEKILQAEQIPERIVQLEKEQKEKLLTPYMIQKISDLIVQEQQQYKSKQFNILERYSLTSSDLTLGVRCLTCHHIPMQRIHGSWYCPQCRQVNKLAHQETIKDHLYLHETISNKECRQLLHLESINATTRLLRKMNLSQKGAAKAITYSLPFS
;
A
#
# COMPACT_ATOMS: atom_id res chain seq x y z
N MET A 1 13.65 -21.18 2.64
CA MET A 1 12.43 -21.99 2.83
C MET A 1 12.12 -22.63 1.49
N ILE A 2 11.70 -23.89 1.49
CA ILE A 2 11.31 -24.59 0.26
C ILE A 2 9.81 -24.83 0.34
N ARG A 3 9.10 -24.59 -0.76
CA ARG A 3 7.70 -24.98 -0.94
C ARG A 3 7.63 -26.01 -2.05
N THR A 4 6.92 -27.11 -1.80
CA THR A 4 6.62 -28.11 -2.82
C THR A 4 5.12 -28.06 -3.12
N TYR A 5 4.74 -27.86 -4.38
CA TYR A 5 3.34 -27.87 -4.81
C TYR A 5 3.22 -28.59 -6.15
N LYS A 6 2.47 -29.71 -6.19
CA LYS A 6 2.29 -30.54 -7.40
C LYS A 6 3.61 -30.84 -8.13
N ASP A 7 4.59 -31.34 -7.38
CA ASP A 7 5.96 -31.66 -7.84
C ASP A 7 6.85 -30.48 -8.25
N ASP A 8 6.33 -29.24 -8.29
CA ASP A 8 7.13 -28.04 -8.44
C ASP A 8 7.74 -27.61 -7.09
N VAL A 9 9.04 -27.31 -7.12
CA VAL A 9 9.81 -26.91 -5.94
C VAL A 9 10.28 -25.46 -6.09
N ASP A 10 9.73 -24.59 -5.26
CA ASP A 10 10.10 -23.17 -5.22
C ASP A 10 10.97 -22.87 -3.99
N SER A 11 12.03 -22.09 -4.20
CA SER A 11 12.87 -21.57 -3.12
C SER A 11 12.48 -20.13 -2.77
N PHE A 12 12.20 -19.89 -1.49
CA PHE A 12 11.93 -18.56 -0.96
C PHE A 12 13.02 -18.11 0.01
N SER A 13 13.23 -16.79 0.08
CA SER A 13 14.05 -16.16 1.12
C SER A 13 13.60 -16.62 2.50
N ASP A 14 14.56 -16.88 3.39
CA ASP A 14 14.26 -17.37 4.73
C ASP A 14 13.45 -16.35 5.56
N PRO A 15 12.17 -16.64 5.88
CA PRO A 15 11.32 -15.72 6.65
C PRO A 15 11.81 -15.56 8.10
N VAL A 16 12.52 -16.54 8.65
CA VAL A 16 13.11 -16.43 10.01
C VAL A 16 14.25 -15.41 10.01
N THR A 17 15.10 -15.45 8.99
CA THR A 17 16.14 -14.43 8.80
C THR A 17 15.52 -13.05 8.55
N GLN A 18 14.42 -12.97 7.78
CA GLN A 18 13.72 -11.70 7.54
C GLN A 18 13.20 -11.08 8.84
N THR A 19 12.47 -11.84 9.64
CA THR A 19 11.92 -11.36 10.93
C THR A 19 13.04 -11.02 11.92
N ARG A 20 14.15 -11.77 11.93
CA ARG A 20 15.34 -11.43 12.73
C ARG A 20 15.94 -10.08 12.33
N ARG A 21 16.04 -9.78 11.03
CA ARG A 21 16.51 -8.47 10.53
C ARG A 21 15.56 -7.35 10.96
N GLN A 22 14.24 -7.56 10.82
CA GLN A 22 13.24 -6.59 11.25
C GLN A 22 13.32 -6.30 12.75
N LYS A 23 13.50 -7.33 13.59
CA LYS A 23 13.74 -7.15 15.03
C LYS A 23 14.95 -6.26 15.32
N ILE A 24 16.08 -6.49 14.63
CA ILE A 24 17.29 -5.67 14.80
C ILE A 24 17.04 -4.21 14.38
N GLN A 25 16.37 -4.00 13.24
CA GLN A 25 16.02 -2.66 12.76
C GLN A 25 15.10 -1.93 13.73
N LEU A 26 14.07 -2.60 14.24
CA LEU A 26 13.14 -2.02 15.20
C LEU A 26 13.82 -1.69 16.53
N LEU A 27 14.69 -2.57 17.05
CA LEU A 27 15.48 -2.28 18.26
C LEU A 27 16.40 -1.07 18.07
N LYS A 28 17.05 -0.96 16.90
CA LYS A 28 17.90 0.18 16.57
C LYS A 28 17.07 1.47 16.54
N TRP A 29 15.92 1.44 15.87
CA TRP A 29 15.00 2.57 15.79
C TRP A 29 14.48 2.99 17.18
N LEU A 30 14.03 2.05 18.01
CA LEU A 30 13.58 2.35 19.39
C LEU A 30 14.68 3.04 20.21
N LYS A 31 15.94 2.62 20.04
CA LYS A 31 17.09 3.26 20.69
C LYS A 31 17.30 4.70 20.21
N GLU A 32 17.17 4.96 18.91
CA GLU A 32 17.27 6.30 18.32
C GLU A 32 16.16 7.23 18.88
N GLN A 33 14.96 6.69 19.10
CA GLN A 33 13.83 7.39 19.74
C GLN A 33 13.95 7.51 21.27
N ARG A 34 15.08 7.09 21.86
CA ARG A 34 15.35 7.08 23.32
C ARG A 34 14.33 6.26 24.13
N ILE A 35 13.76 5.22 23.54
CA ILE A 35 12.88 4.28 24.22
C ILE A 35 13.73 3.18 24.83
N LYS A 36 13.38 2.76 26.06
CA LYS A 36 14.09 1.68 26.75
C LYS A 36 13.98 0.38 25.93
N PRO A 37 15.05 -0.44 25.87
CA PRO A 37 14.98 -1.73 25.22
C PRO A 37 13.85 -2.59 25.78
N CYS A 38 13.01 -3.14 24.89
CA CYS A 38 11.99 -4.13 25.24
C CYS A 38 12.22 -5.42 24.44
N PRO A 39 11.80 -6.58 24.98
CA PRO A 39 11.74 -7.82 24.22
C PRO A 39 10.84 -7.64 23.00
N ILE A 40 11.35 -8.05 21.84
CA ILE A 40 10.60 -8.12 20.60
C ILE A 40 10.57 -9.58 20.18
N GLU A 41 9.37 -10.17 20.22
CA GLU A 41 9.14 -11.52 19.75
C GLU A 41 8.86 -11.53 18.25
N THR A 42 9.36 -12.56 17.58
CA THR A 42 9.24 -12.71 16.12
C THR A 42 8.52 -14.00 15.80
N LEU A 43 7.38 -13.88 15.13
CA LEU A 43 6.60 -14.99 14.62
C LEU A 43 6.48 -14.88 13.10
N VAL A 44 6.48 -16.04 12.43
CA VAL A 44 6.23 -16.20 10.99
C VAL A 44 4.93 -16.98 10.87
N SER A 45 3.98 -16.43 10.13
CA SER A 45 2.68 -17.05 9.88
C SER A 45 2.62 -17.59 8.46
N ILE A 46 2.15 -18.84 8.32
CA ILE A 46 1.79 -19.45 7.04
C ILE A 46 0.27 -19.38 6.89
N GLY A 47 -0.18 -18.65 5.87
CA GLY A 47 -1.59 -18.32 5.68
C GLY A 47 -2.45 -19.44 5.08
N ASP A 48 -1.83 -20.42 4.41
CA ASP A 48 -2.57 -21.54 3.81
C ASP A 48 -2.65 -22.71 4.81
N PRO A 49 -3.85 -23.04 5.33
CA PRO A 49 -4.02 -24.10 6.33
C PRO A 49 -3.72 -25.49 5.80
N SER A 50 -3.73 -25.69 4.47
CA SER A 50 -3.36 -26.97 3.85
C SER A 50 -1.85 -27.20 3.78
N THR A 51 -1.04 -26.21 4.20
CA THR A 51 0.42 -26.33 4.19
C THR A 51 0.91 -27.25 5.30
N LEU A 52 1.54 -28.36 4.89
CA LEU A 52 2.32 -29.20 5.80
C LEU A 52 3.67 -28.54 6.09
N LEU A 53 3.97 -28.37 7.37
CA LEU A 53 5.24 -27.80 7.82
C LEU A 53 6.21 -28.92 8.19
N GLU A 54 7.31 -29.01 7.43
CA GLU A 54 8.37 -29.99 7.66
C GLU A 54 9.68 -29.29 8.03
N THR A 55 10.49 -29.98 8.83
CA THR A 55 11.84 -29.52 9.18
C THR A 55 12.77 -30.72 9.34
N ASN A 56 14.06 -30.48 9.32
CA ASN A 56 15.05 -31.54 9.50
C ASN A 56 14.90 -32.17 10.90
N PRO A 57 15.14 -33.49 11.05
CA PRO A 57 15.12 -34.15 12.34
C PRO A 57 15.95 -33.39 13.40
N GLY A 58 15.35 -33.15 14.56
CA GLY A 58 15.97 -32.40 15.66
C GLY A 58 15.83 -30.87 15.60
N MET A 59 15.27 -30.31 14.52
CA MET A 59 15.08 -28.85 14.36
C MET A 59 13.66 -28.37 14.70
N HIS A 60 12.85 -29.18 15.38
CA HIS A 60 11.44 -28.88 15.71
C HIS A 60 11.22 -27.57 16.48
N LYS A 61 12.25 -27.03 17.16
CA LYS A 61 12.21 -25.70 17.80
C LYS A 61 11.88 -24.57 16.83
N ILE A 62 12.10 -24.76 15.53
CA ILE A 62 11.73 -23.76 14.52
C ILE A 62 10.21 -23.49 14.49
N PHE A 63 9.40 -24.47 14.90
CA PHE A 63 7.94 -24.33 14.97
C PHE A 63 7.46 -23.50 16.16
N GLU A 64 8.33 -23.08 17.07
CA GLU A 64 8.00 -22.04 18.05
C GLU A 64 7.90 -20.66 17.39
N LYS A 65 8.52 -20.49 16.21
CA LYS A 65 8.56 -19.25 15.44
C LYS A 65 7.76 -19.32 14.15
N ILE A 66 7.76 -20.45 13.46
CA ILE A 66 6.99 -20.66 12.22
C ILE A 66 5.72 -21.42 12.58
N LEU A 67 4.58 -20.76 12.40
CA LEU A 67 3.27 -21.22 12.82
C LEU A 67 2.28 -21.15 11.66
N GLN A 68 1.27 -22.00 11.68
CA GLN A 68 0.08 -21.77 10.85
C GLN A 68 -0.69 -20.56 11.40
N ALA A 69 -1.37 -19.83 10.51
CA ALA A 69 -2.08 -18.60 10.87
C ALA A 69 -3.06 -18.76 12.05
N GLU A 70 -3.73 -19.91 12.12
CA GLU A 70 -4.70 -20.24 13.17
C GLU A 70 -4.06 -20.39 14.56
N GLN A 71 -2.76 -20.68 14.63
CA GLN A 71 -2.02 -20.88 15.89
C GLN A 71 -1.46 -19.56 16.46
N ILE A 72 -1.45 -18.48 15.68
CA ILE A 72 -0.88 -17.19 16.09
C ILE A 72 -1.59 -16.59 17.32
N PRO A 73 -2.94 -16.55 17.40
CA PRO A 73 -3.62 -15.99 18.57
C PRO A 73 -3.26 -16.74 19.86
N GLU A 74 -3.22 -18.07 19.83
CA GLU A 74 -2.84 -18.88 20.98
C GLU A 74 -1.38 -18.61 21.40
N ARG A 75 -0.46 -18.51 20.44
CA ARG A 75 0.94 -18.17 20.71
C ARG A 75 1.08 -16.80 21.37
N ILE A 76 0.32 -15.79 20.93
CA ILE A 76 0.33 -14.45 21.54
C ILE A 76 -0.08 -14.53 23.01
N VAL A 77 -1.18 -15.23 23.33
CA VAL A 77 -1.62 -15.41 24.72
C VAL A 77 -0.57 -16.14 25.57
N GLN A 78 0.14 -17.11 24.99
CA GLN A 78 1.24 -17.79 25.67
C GLN A 78 2.41 -16.84 25.96
N LEU A 79 2.82 -16.03 24.98
CA LEU A 79 3.88 -15.02 25.16
C LEU A 79 3.53 -13.99 26.23
N GLU A 80 2.27 -13.56 26.29
CA GLU A 80 1.79 -12.64 27.34
C GLU A 80 1.89 -13.26 28.74
N LYS A 81 1.65 -14.57 28.88
CA LYS A 81 1.80 -15.30 30.16
C LYS A 81 3.27 -15.48 30.55
N GLU A 82 4.15 -15.72 29.56
CA GLU A 82 5.60 -15.83 29.76
C GLU A 82 6.20 -14.48 30.21
N GLN A 83 5.66 -13.36 29.69
CA GLN A 83 6.10 -12.01 29.98
C GLN A 83 5.43 -11.42 31.24
N LYS A 84 6.02 -11.68 32.40
CA LYS A 84 5.46 -11.24 33.71
C LYS A 84 5.59 -9.73 33.97
N GLU A 85 6.55 -9.06 33.35
CA GLU A 85 6.81 -7.64 33.58
C GLU A 85 6.17 -6.75 32.51
N LYS A 86 5.38 -5.76 32.95
CA LYS A 86 4.88 -4.68 32.10
C LYS A 86 5.98 -3.65 31.85
N LEU A 87 6.75 -3.88 30.79
CA LEU A 87 7.86 -3.00 30.40
C LEU A 87 7.40 -1.72 29.71
N LEU A 88 6.23 -1.76 29.04
CA LEU A 88 5.65 -0.63 28.35
C LEU A 88 4.30 -0.25 28.97
N THR A 89 4.09 1.04 29.21
CA THR A 89 2.78 1.58 29.61
C THR A 89 1.91 1.84 28.38
N PRO A 90 0.57 1.88 28.52
CA PRO A 90 -0.32 2.25 27.41
C PRO A 90 0.06 3.59 26.76
N TYR A 91 0.48 4.57 27.57
CA TYR A 91 0.99 5.86 27.08
C TYR A 91 2.23 5.71 26.19
N MET A 92 3.20 4.86 26.59
CA MET A 92 4.39 4.62 25.77
C MET A 92 4.06 3.89 24.47
N ILE A 93 3.12 2.93 24.51
CA ILE A 93 2.64 2.24 23.30
C ILE A 93 2.00 3.24 22.34
N GLN A 94 1.13 4.12 22.82
CA GLN A 94 0.53 5.17 22.01
C GLN A 94 1.60 6.09 21.41
N LYS A 95 2.56 6.54 22.23
CA LYS A 95 3.68 7.38 21.76
C LYS A 95 4.50 6.69 20.67
N ILE A 96 4.79 5.40 20.81
CA ILE A 96 5.50 4.61 19.78
C ILE A 96 4.69 4.56 18.50
N SER A 97 3.38 4.29 18.60
CA SER A 97 2.47 4.27 17.47
C SER A 97 2.47 5.61 16.72
N ASP A 98 2.34 6.72 17.45
CA ASP A 98 2.33 8.06 16.89
C ASP A 98 3.65 8.40 16.18
N LEU A 99 4.79 8.02 16.77
CA LEU A 99 6.11 8.20 16.16
C LEU A 99 6.26 7.41 14.86
N ILE A 100 5.82 6.14 14.84
CA ILE A 100 5.83 5.31 13.63
C ILE A 100 4.98 5.95 12.54
N VAL A 101 3.75 6.38 12.87
CA VAL A 101 2.84 7.03 11.91
C VAL A 101 3.44 8.34 11.39
N GLN A 102 4.01 9.16 12.26
CA GLN A 102 4.63 10.43 11.88
C GLN A 102 5.81 10.21 10.94
N GLU A 103 6.71 9.27 11.26
CA GLU A 103 7.84 8.95 10.38
C GLU A 103 7.39 8.34 9.06
N GLN A 104 6.39 7.45 9.07
CA GLN A 104 5.82 6.91 7.84
C GLN A 104 5.24 8.01 6.95
N GLN A 105 4.50 8.97 7.52
CA GLN A 105 3.99 10.13 6.80
C GLN A 105 5.14 11.00 6.27
N GLN A 106 6.20 11.19 7.06
CA GLN A 106 7.39 11.91 6.63
C GLN A 106 8.12 11.19 5.47
N TYR A 107 8.19 9.86 5.51
CA TYR A 107 8.77 9.05 4.42
C TYR A 107 7.90 9.06 3.16
N LYS A 108 6.57 8.98 3.29
CA LYS A 108 5.65 9.14 2.15
C LYS A 108 5.81 10.51 1.50
N SER A 109 5.83 11.57 2.32
CA SER A 109 6.02 12.95 1.85
C SER A 109 7.43 13.23 1.31
N LYS A 110 8.45 12.47 1.73
CA LYS A 110 9.76 12.39 1.08
C LYS A 110 9.69 11.46 -0.14
N GLN A 111 8.83 11.84 -1.09
CA GLN A 111 8.72 11.41 -2.48
C GLN A 111 9.44 10.10 -2.85
N PHE A 112 8.73 8.99 -2.78
CA PHE A 112 8.96 7.91 -3.74
C PHE A 112 8.33 8.34 -5.07
N ASN A 113 9.03 9.16 -5.85
CA ASN A 113 8.60 9.45 -7.21
C ASN A 113 8.89 8.21 -8.06
N ILE A 114 7.85 7.40 -8.31
CA ILE A 114 7.98 6.18 -9.10
C ILE A 114 8.48 6.47 -10.52
N LEU A 115 8.16 7.64 -11.08
CA LEU A 115 8.65 8.04 -12.39
C LEU A 115 10.16 8.27 -12.34
N GLU A 116 10.68 9.01 -11.34
CA GLU A 116 12.13 9.21 -11.18
C GLU A 116 12.87 7.88 -10.99
N ARG A 117 12.33 6.97 -10.18
CA ARG A 117 12.93 5.65 -9.95
C ARG A 117 13.15 4.86 -11.25
N TYR A 118 12.20 4.97 -12.17
CA TYR A 118 12.26 4.28 -13.47
C TYR A 118 12.75 5.19 -14.61
N SER A 119 13.24 6.39 -14.29
CA SER A 119 13.68 7.39 -15.28
C SER A 119 12.60 7.72 -16.33
N LEU A 120 11.34 7.71 -15.89
CA LEU A 120 10.18 8.10 -16.69
C LEU A 120 9.87 9.58 -16.49
N THR A 121 9.27 10.16 -17.52
CA THR A 121 8.78 11.52 -17.59
C THR A 121 7.26 11.51 -17.76
N SER A 122 6.60 12.65 -17.50
CA SER A 122 5.15 12.75 -17.75
C SER A 122 4.78 12.52 -19.23
N SER A 123 5.72 12.70 -20.16
CA SER A 123 5.53 12.39 -21.59
C SER A 123 5.52 10.89 -21.89
N ASP A 124 6.09 10.05 -21.02
CA ASP A 124 6.06 8.59 -21.17
C ASP A 124 4.70 8.00 -20.75
N LEU A 125 3.87 8.81 -20.09
CA LEU A 125 2.53 8.40 -19.66
C LEU A 125 1.50 8.65 -20.76
N THR A 126 0.80 7.60 -21.17
CA THR A 126 -0.33 7.72 -22.09
C THR A 126 -1.48 8.46 -21.41
N LEU A 127 -1.80 9.66 -21.89
CA LEU A 127 -2.91 10.47 -21.39
C LEU A 127 -4.24 10.07 -22.05
N GLY A 128 -5.32 10.27 -21.31
CA GLY A 128 -6.70 10.01 -21.73
C GLY A 128 -7.40 8.95 -20.91
N VAL A 129 -8.73 8.87 -21.07
CA VAL A 129 -9.55 7.92 -20.32
C VAL A 129 -9.36 6.50 -20.83
N ARG A 130 -9.07 5.57 -19.92
CA ARG A 130 -8.91 4.15 -20.22
C ARG A 130 -10.25 3.45 -20.32
N CYS A 131 -10.44 2.66 -21.37
CA CYS A 131 -11.58 1.77 -21.48
C CYS A 131 -11.51 0.66 -20.43
N LEU A 132 -12.58 0.50 -19.64
CA LEU A 132 -12.66 -0.54 -18.61
C LEU A 132 -12.90 -1.96 -19.16
N THR A 133 -13.15 -2.09 -20.47
CA THR A 133 -13.43 -3.38 -21.12
C THR A 133 -12.23 -3.89 -21.93
N CYS A 134 -11.59 -3.03 -22.73
CA CYS A 134 -10.49 -3.43 -23.62
C CYS A 134 -9.18 -2.68 -23.35
N HIS A 135 -9.13 -1.84 -22.31
CA HIS A 135 -7.94 -1.07 -21.91
C HIS A 135 -7.42 -0.05 -22.95
N HIS A 136 -8.13 0.16 -24.07
CA HIS A 136 -7.80 1.22 -25.03
C HIS A 136 -7.78 2.61 -24.39
N ILE A 137 -6.80 3.42 -24.78
CA ILE A 137 -6.62 4.83 -24.40
C ILE A 137 -6.29 5.62 -25.68
N PRO A 138 -6.91 6.78 -25.95
CA PRO A 138 -7.94 7.44 -25.15
C PRO A 138 -9.37 7.06 -25.56
N MET A 139 -10.29 6.99 -24.61
CA MET A 139 -11.73 7.07 -24.88
C MET A 139 -12.14 8.50 -25.24
N GLN A 140 -13.15 8.63 -26.11
CA GLN A 140 -13.69 9.90 -26.57
C GLN A 140 -14.87 10.36 -25.72
N ARG A 141 -14.92 11.66 -25.37
CA ARG A 141 -16.04 12.22 -24.63
C ARG A 141 -17.24 12.46 -25.55
N ILE A 142 -18.38 11.83 -25.28
CA ILE A 142 -19.64 12.01 -26.04
C ILE A 142 -20.83 12.25 -25.10
N HIS A 143 -21.59 13.33 -25.30
CA HIS A 143 -22.83 13.63 -24.55
C HIS A 143 -22.79 13.32 -23.03
N GLY A 144 -21.68 13.64 -22.35
CA GLY A 144 -21.51 13.37 -20.91
C GLY A 144 -21.01 11.97 -20.52
N SER A 145 -20.79 11.08 -21.48
CA SER A 145 -20.24 9.72 -21.34
C SER A 145 -18.90 9.58 -22.07
N TRP A 146 -18.21 8.46 -21.88
CA TRP A 146 -16.98 8.11 -22.59
C TRP A 146 -17.25 6.95 -23.56
N TYR A 147 -16.89 7.11 -24.83
CA TYR A 147 -17.01 6.10 -25.88
C TYR A 147 -15.63 5.55 -26.25
N CYS A 148 -15.50 4.23 -26.32
CA CYS A 148 -14.29 3.59 -26.78
C CYS A 148 -14.35 3.37 -28.30
N PRO A 149 -13.43 3.93 -29.11
CA PRO A 149 -13.41 3.69 -30.55
C PRO A 149 -13.02 2.25 -30.92
N GLN A 150 -12.31 1.53 -30.05
CA GLN A 150 -11.84 0.17 -30.31
C GLN A 150 -12.94 -0.89 -30.08
N CYS A 151 -13.57 -0.91 -28.90
CA CYS A 151 -14.59 -1.92 -28.57
C CYS A 151 -16.03 -1.40 -28.61
N ARG A 152 -16.24 -0.12 -28.97
CA ARG A 152 -17.54 0.56 -29.10
C ARG A 152 -18.37 0.65 -27.81
N GLN A 153 -17.79 0.31 -26.67
CA GLN A 153 -18.46 0.41 -25.37
C GLN A 153 -18.56 1.87 -24.89
N VAL A 154 -19.65 2.18 -24.20
CA VAL A 154 -19.91 3.48 -23.58
C VAL A 154 -19.91 3.34 -22.07
N ASN A 155 -19.15 4.20 -21.38
CA ASN A 155 -19.09 4.21 -19.93
C ASN A 155 -19.13 5.65 -19.39
N LYS A 156 -20.06 5.94 -18.48
CA LYS A 156 -20.22 7.27 -17.88
C LYS A 156 -19.12 7.61 -16.87
N LEU A 157 -18.56 6.59 -16.22
CA LEU A 157 -17.68 6.71 -15.07
C LEU A 157 -16.23 6.29 -15.34
N ALA A 158 -15.86 5.93 -16.58
CA ALA A 158 -14.50 5.48 -16.93
C ALA A 158 -13.39 6.47 -16.49
N HIS A 159 -13.66 7.77 -16.53
CA HIS A 159 -12.76 8.80 -16.00
C HIS A 159 -12.37 8.64 -14.52
N GLN A 160 -13.22 8.02 -13.70
CA GLN A 160 -12.94 7.88 -12.26
C GLN A 160 -11.73 7.00 -12.01
N GLU A 161 -11.60 5.89 -12.74
CA GLU A 161 -10.44 5.00 -12.63
C GLU A 161 -9.17 5.68 -13.15
N THR A 162 -9.23 6.38 -14.28
CA THR A 162 -8.09 7.15 -14.79
C THR A 162 -7.61 8.24 -13.82
N ILE A 163 -8.53 8.96 -13.17
CA ILE A 163 -8.15 9.96 -12.16
C ILE A 163 -7.53 9.29 -10.92
N LYS A 164 -8.07 8.15 -10.47
CA LYS A 164 -7.49 7.40 -9.34
C LYS A 164 -6.08 6.92 -9.67
N ASP A 165 -5.87 6.34 -10.86
CA ASP A 165 -4.56 5.89 -11.34
C ASP A 165 -3.54 7.04 -11.27
N HIS A 166 -3.93 8.24 -11.73
CA HIS A 166 -3.09 9.44 -11.59
C HIS A 166 -2.83 9.84 -10.13
N LEU A 167 -3.85 9.82 -9.27
CA LEU A 167 -3.70 10.16 -7.85
C LEU A 167 -2.80 9.17 -7.09
N TYR A 168 -2.77 7.90 -7.48
CA TYR A 168 -1.81 6.94 -6.93
C TYR A 168 -0.36 7.25 -7.34
N LEU A 169 -0.15 7.86 -8.50
CA LEU A 169 1.17 8.25 -9.00
C LEU A 169 1.62 9.63 -8.49
N HIS A 170 0.71 10.59 -8.36
CA HIS A 170 1.03 12.00 -8.15
C HIS A 170 0.42 12.62 -6.88
N GLU A 171 -0.22 11.82 -6.00
CA GLU A 171 -0.91 12.15 -4.73
C GLU A 171 -2.08 13.13 -4.84
N THR A 172 -1.95 14.14 -5.69
CA THR A 172 -2.91 15.21 -5.91
C THR A 172 -3.12 15.46 -7.40
N ILE A 173 -4.25 16.10 -7.71
CA ILE A 173 -4.53 16.57 -9.06
C ILE A 173 -5.27 17.90 -8.97
N SER A 174 -4.83 18.89 -9.74
CA SER A 174 -5.53 20.15 -9.95
C SER A 174 -6.54 20.02 -11.10
N ASN A 175 -7.45 20.98 -11.24
CA ASN A 175 -8.35 21.02 -12.39
C ASN A 175 -7.57 21.11 -13.72
N LYS A 176 -6.45 21.84 -13.75
CA LYS A 176 -5.61 21.99 -14.94
C LYS A 176 -4.99 20.65 -15.35
N GLU A 177 -4.41 19.92 -14.41
CA GLU A 177 -3.82 18.61 -14.65
C GLU A 177 -4.91 17.59 -15.06
N CYS A 178 -6.07 17.60 -14.40
CA CYS A 178 -7.18 16.73 -14.76
C CYS A 178 -7.69 16.99 -16.19
N ARG A 179 -7.73 18.25 -16.63
CA ARG A 179 -8.04 18.59 -18.02
C ARG A 179 -7.04 18.02 -19.02
N GLN A 180 -5.76 18.14 -18.72
CA GLN A 180 -4.69 17.57 -19.55
C GLN A 180 -4.78 16.04 -19.57
N LEU A 181 -4.95 15.40 -18.42
CA LEU A 181 -5.08 13.96 -18.27
C LEU A 181 -6.27 13.39 -19.06
N LEU A 182 -7.42 14.06 -19.03
CA LEU A 182 -8.66 13.55 -19.63
C LEU A 182 -8.94 14.10 -21.03
N HIS A 183 -8.04 14.93 -21.58
CA HIS A 183 -8.24 15.68 -22.83
C HIS A 183 -9.55 16.50 -22.83
N LEU A 184 -9.80 17.24 -21.74
CA LEU A 184 -10.98 18.11 -21.59
C LEU A 184 -10.57 19.58 -21.68
N GLU A 185 -11.31 20.37 -22.47
CA GLU A 185 -11.06 21.81 -22.57
C GLU A 185 -11.76 22.60 -21.45
N SER A 186 -12.98 22.16 -21.07
CA SER A 186 -13.86 22.89 -20.16
C SER A 186 -13.47 22.76 -18.69
N ILE A 187 -13.15 23.90 -18.08
CA ILE A 187 -12.88 24.02 -16.63
C ILE A 187 -14.10 23.57 -15.81
N ASN A 188 -15.29 24.07 -16.18
CA ASN A 188 -16.53 23.80 -15.44
C ASN A 188 -16.94 22.33 -15.50
N ALA A 189 -16.81 21.69 -16.68
CA ALA A 189 -17.09 20.26 -16.81
C ALA A 189 -16.16 19.43 -15.93
N THR A 190 -14.87 19.77 -15.91
CA THR A 190 -13.85 19.08 -15.11
C THR A 190 -14.08 19.25 -13.62
N THR A 191 -14.40 20.45 -13.15
CA THR A 191 -14.74 20.71 -11.74
C THR A 191 -15.94 19.87 -11.30
N ARG A 192 -16.96 19.73 -12.16
CA ARG A 192 -18.13 18.91 -11.87
C ARG A 192 -17.80 17.42 -11.79
N LEU A 193 -16.87 16.92 -12.62
CA LEU A 193 -16.42 15.52 -12.55
C LEU A 193 -15.66 15.27 -11.24
N LEU A 194 -14.68 16.11 -10.91
CA LEU A 194 -13.88 15.99 -9.69
C LEU A 194 -14.73 16.08 -8.43
N ARG A 195 -15.68 17.01 -8.37
CA ARG A 195 -16.61 17.14 -7.22
C ARG A 195 -17.52 15.94 -7.02
N LYS A 196 -17.81 15.16 -8.08
CA LYS A 196 -18.62 13.94 -7.99
C LYS A 196 -17.84 12.72 -7.49
N MET A 197 -16.52 12.81 -7.35
CA MET A 197 -15.65 11.67 -7.02
C MET A 197 -15.37 11.46 -5.53
N ASN A 198 -16.07 12.16 -4.62
CA ASN A 198 -15.82 12.07 -3.16
C ASN A 198 -14.33 12.23 -2.80
N LEU A 199 -13.63 13.12 -3.50
CA LEU A 199 -12.20 13.43 -3.27
C LEU A 199 -12.05 14.49 -2.18
N SER A 200 -10.97 14.38 -1.41
CA SER A 200 -10.56 15.42 -0.46
C SER A 200 -10.09 16.65 -1.22
N GLN A 201 -10.48 17.83 -0.76
CA GLN A 201 -10.10 19.11 -1.37
C GLN A 201 -9.18 19.87 -0.42
N LYS A 202 -8.06 20.38 -0.95
CA LYS A 202 -7.11 21.21 -0.22
C LYS A 202 -6.82 22.49 -1.01
N GLY A 203 -6.68 23.61 -0.31
CA GLY A 203 -6.40 24.92 -0.89
C GLY A 203 -7.63 25.83 -1.05
N ALA A 204 -7.41 27.01 -1.63
CA ALA A 204 -8.44 28.04 -1.80
C ALA A 204 -8.52 28.52 -3.25
N ALA A 205 -9.75 28.75 -3.73
CA ALA A 205 -10.06 29.33 -5.03
C ALA A 205 -9.31 28.69 -6.23
N LYS A 206 -8.30 29.37 -6.77
CA LYS A 206 -7.55 28.94 -7.97
C LYS A 206 -6.48 27.88 -7.70
N ALA A 207 -6.16 27.63 -6.42
CA ALA A 207 -5.14 26.67 -6.00
C ALA A 207 -5.77 25.42 -5.35
N ILE A 208 -7.01 25.07 -5.71
CA ILE A 208 -7.65 23.85 -5.20
C ILE A 208 -7.02 22.63 -5.86
N THR A 209 -6.50 21.73 -5.03
CA THR A 209 -6.07 20.39 -5.42
C THR A 209 -7.01 19.35 -4.82
N TYR A 210 -7.12 18.22 -5.51
CA TYR A 210 -7.93 17.08 -5.11
C TYR A 210 -7.02 15.90 -4.79
N SER A 211 -7.31 15.14 -3.73
CA SER A 211 -6.60 13.92 -3.35
C SER A 211 -7.58 12.82 -2.96
N LEU A 212 -7.10 11.58 -2.84
CA LEU A 212 -7.92 10.50 -2.30
C LEU A 212 -8.22 10.76 -0.81
N PRO A 213 -9.38 10.33 -0.29
CA PRO A 213 -9.77 10.60 1.10
C PRO A 213 -8.89 9.92 2.17
N PHE A 214 -8.07 8.93 1.79
CA PHE A 214 -7.24 8.14 2.71
C PHE A 214 -5.74 8.13 2.35
N SER A 215 -5.28 9.07 1.53
CA SER A 215 -3.86 9.20 1.16
C SER A 215 -3.07 9.95 2.22
#